data_AF-A0A0F0C7F3-F1
#
_entry.id   AF-A0A0F0C7F3-F1
#
_cell.length_a   1.000
_cell.length_b   1.000
_cell.length_c   1.000
_cell.angle_alpha   90.00
_cell.angle_beta   90.00
_cell.angle_gamma   90.00
#
_symmetry.space_group_name_H-M   'P 1'
#
loop_
_entity.id
_entity.type
_entity.pdbx_description
1 polymer ?
#
loop_
_entity_poly.entity_id
_entity_poly.type
_entity_poly.pdbx_seq_one_letter_code
_entity_poly.pdbx_strand_id
1 'polypeptide(L)'
;MALTREDIKKQFPDATDEQITAILNAYQIDIQAEKNKAATDAAEIKRLKSIEKELDDLKADKLTDQEKLDKALKDAETEKSKYIKAQNKVKIAEELVKAGLTEDDYTGFIDSFVGEDLSASLASVQAFTKTLASKNTAAAKAKEKELTDALGDDGGGDDGKSQGEKSPDVEFAEKLASSLPKAQENSAFDFYK
;
A
#
# COMPACT_ATOMS: atom_id res chain seq x y z
N MET A 1 -39.06 -29.68 -57.81
CA MET A 1 -39.64 -30.34 -59.00
C MET A 1 -39.05 -31.73 -59.08
N ALA A 2 -39.86 -32.78 -59.28
CA ALA A 2 -39.35 -34.13 -59.48
C ALA A 2 -39.08 -34.34 -60.98
N LEU A 3 -37.95 -34.95 -61.33
CA LEU A 3 -37.61 -35.31 -62.71
C LEU A 3 -38.70 -36.23 -63.28
N THR A 4 -39.28 -35.86 -64.42
CA THR A 4 -40.35 -36.65 -65.06
C THR A 4 -39.87 -37.39 -66.30
N ARG A 5 -40.64 -38.39 -66.73
CA ARG A 5 -40.37 -39.18 -67.94
C ARG A 5 -40.29 -38.31 -69.21
N GLU A 6 -41.11 -37.26 -69.26
CA GLU A 6 -41.14 -36.25 -70.33
C GLU A 6 -39.85 -35.41 -70.36
N ASP A 7 -39.31 -35.05 -69.19
CA ASP A 7 -38.07 -34.27 -69.09
C ASP A 7 -36.86 -35.06 -69.62
N ILE A 8 -36.83 -36.37 -69.33
CA ILE A 8 -35.77 -37.27 -69.82
C ILE A 8 -35.90 -37.48 -71.33
N LYS A 9 -37.12 -37.69 -71.86
CA LYS A 9 -37.34 -37.81 -73.32
C LYS A 9 -36.98 -36.54 -74.08
N LYS A 10 -37.16 -35.35 -73.50
CA LYS A 10 -36.72 -34.08 -74.10
C LYS A 10 -35.21 -33.96 -74.22
N GLN A 11 -34.46 -34.49 -73.24
CA GLN A 11 -33.00 -34.42 -73.23
C GLN A 11 -32.34 -35.60 -73.96
N PHE A 12 -33.01 -36.75 -73.98
CA PHE A 12 -32.56 -37.99 -74.60
C PHE A 12 -33.69 -38.60 -75.44
N PRO A 13 -33.98 -38.03 -76.63
CA PRO A 13 -35.09 -38.47 -77.47
C PRO A 13 -34.97 -39.91 -77.97
N ASP A 14 -33.73 -40.42 -78.09
CA ASP A 14 -33.45 -41.78 -78.56
C ASP A 14 -33.39 -42.82 -77.43
N ALA A 15 -33.60 -42.42 -76.16
CA ALA A 15 -33.54 -43.33 -75.03
C ALA A 15 -34.74 -44.27 -75.00
N THR A 16 -34.49 -45.56 -74.76
CA THR A 16 -35.56 -46.56 -74.65
C THR A 16 -36.35 -46.40 -73.35
N ASP A 17 -37.60 -46.87 -73.32
CA ASP A 17 -38.45 -46.77 -72.11
C ASP A 17 -37.85 -47.49 -70.89
N GLU A 18 -37.04 -48.53 -71.08
CA GLU A 18 -36.27 -49.18 -70.01
C GLU A 18 -35.15 -48.30 -69.47
N GLN A 19 -34.38 -47.64 -70.34
CA GLN A 19 -33.32 -46.71 -69.93
C GLN A 19 -33.90 -45.51 -69.16
N ILE A 20 -35.03 -44.98 -69.62
CA ILE A 20 -35.72 -43.89 -68.94
C ILE A 20 -36.22 -44.32 -67.55
N THR A 21 -36.74 -45.55 -67.42
CA THR A 21 -37.18 -46.09 -66.14
C THR A 21 -36.01 -46.28 -65.18
N ALA A 22 -34.87 -46.78 -65.67
CA ALA A 22 -33.66 -46.94 -64.88
C ALA A 22 -33.13 -45.60 -64.33
N ILE A 23 -33.12 -44.54 -65.16
CA ILE A 23 -32.69 -43.20 -64.77
C ILE A 23 -33.62 -42.61 -63.69
N LEU A 24 -34.94 -42.73 -63.86
CA LEU A 24 -35.90 -42.24 -62.86
C LEU A 24 -35.75 -42.95 -61.52
N ASN A 25 -35.53 -44.26 -61.52
CA ASN A 25 -35.32 -45.03 -60.30
C ASN A 25 -34.01 -44.65 -59.61
N ALA A 26 -32.92 -44.49 -60.36
CA ALA A 26 -31.64 -44.02 -59.81
C ALA A 26 -31.79 -42.62 -59.17
N TYR A 27 -32.47 -41.70 -59.86
CA TYR A 27 -32.74 -40.35 -59.34
C TYR A 27 -33.59 -40.35 -58.05
N GLN A 28 -34.57 -41.24 -57.95
CA GLN A 28 -35.36 -41.38 -56.72
C GLN A 28 -34.54 -41.91 -55.56
N ILE A 29 -33.63 -42.86 -55.81
CA ILE A 29 -32.70 -43.39 -54.79
C ILE A 29 -31.78 -42.28 -54.28
N ASP A 30 -31.19 -41.49 -55.19
CA ASP A 30 -30.30 -40.38 -54.83
C ASP A 30 -31.03 -39.29 -54.03
N ILE A 31 -32.25 -38.91 -54.43
CA ILE A 31 -33.07 -37.95 -53.67
C ILE A 31 -33.34 -38.45 -52.25
N GLN A 32 -33.63 -39.73 -52.07
CA GLN A 32 -33.90 -40.26 -50.74
C GLN A 32 -32.65 -40.34 -49.88
N ALA A 33 -31.50 -40.70 -50.47
CA ALA A 33 -30.22 -40.65 -49.79
C ALA A 33 -29.89 -39.22 -49.33
N GLU A 34 -30.10 -38.23 -50.18
CA GLU A 34 -29.83 -36.83 -49.87
C GLU A 34 -30.78 -36.25 -48.82
N LYS A 35 -32.07 -36.61 -48.88
CA LYS A 35 -33.04 -36.25 -47.83
C LYS A 35 -32.70 -36.86 -46.48
N ASN A 36 -32.25 -38.12 -46.47
CA ASN A 36 -31.82 -38.78 -45.23
C ASN A 36 -30.57 -38.11 -44.66
N LYS A 37 -29.59 -37.76 -45.50
CA LYS A 37 -28.42 -36.98 -45.07
C LYS A 37 -28.83 -35.62 -44.50
N ALA A 38 -29.64 -34.86 -45.22
CA ALA A 38 -30.12 -33.56 -44.76
C ALA A 38 -30.88 -33.65 -43.42
N ALA A 39 -31.67 -34.71 -43.20
CA ALA A 39 -32.36 -34.95 -41.94
C ALA A 39 -31.37 -35.29 -40.80
N THR A 40 -30.34 -36.07 -41.10
CA THR A 40 -29.29 -36.45 -40.14
C THR A 40 -28.44 -35.23 -39.76
N ASP A 41 -28.04 -34.43 -40.75
CA ASP A 41 -27.28 -33.20 -40.56
C ASP A 41 -28.09 -32.17 -39.76
N ALA A 42 -29.40 -32.04 -40.03
CA ALA A 42 -30.27 -31.16 -39.26
C ALA A 42 -30.40 -31.59 -37.79
N ALA A 43 -30.44 -32.89 -37.52
CA ALA A 43 -30.46 -33.42 -36.15
C ALA A 43 -29.14 -33.15 -35.43
N GLU A 44 -28.01 -33.36 -36.11
CA GLU A 44 -26.69 -33.12 -35.54
C GLU A 44 -26.42 -31.63 -35.30
N ILE A 45 -26.84 -30.74 -36.20
CA ILE A 45 -26.77 -29.29 -36.00
C ILE A 45 -27.57 -28.86 -34.76
N LYS A 46 -28.75 -29.43 -34.53
CA LYS A 46 -29.53 -29.15 -33.32
C LYS A 46 -28.81 -29.63 -32.06
N ARG A 47 -28.21 -30.82 -32.11
CA ARG A 47 -27.44 -31.37 -30.99
C ARG A 47 -26.23 -30.51 -30.66
N LEU A 48 -25.45 -30.12 -31.67
CA LEU A 48 -24.27 -29.27 -31.51
C LEU A 48 -24.62 -27.91 -30.91
N LYS A 49 -25.70 -27.26 -31.38
CA LYS A 49 -26.19 -25.99 -30.80
C LYS A 49 -26.61 -26.12 -29.34
N SER A 50 -27.20 -27.25 -28.95
CA SER A 50 -27.55 -27.51 -27.55
C SER A 50 -26.31 -27.63 -26.68
N ILE A 51 -25.31 -28.40 -27.15
CA ILE A 51 -24.04 -28.59 -26.45
C ILE A 51 -23.28 -27.27 -26.33
N GLU A 52 -23.25 -26.47 -27.40
CA GLU A 52 -22.60 -25.15 -27.41
C GLU A 52 -23.23 -24.21 -26.37
N LYS A 53 -24.56 -24.17 -26.30
CA LYS A 53 -25.29 -23.41 -25.30
C LYS A 53 -25.00 -23.88 -23.87
N GLU A 54 -25.03 -25.19 -23.61
CA GLU A 54 -24.70 -25.74 -22.29
C GLU A 54 -23.25 -25.41 -21.87
N LEU A 55 -22.31 -25.40 -22.83
CA LEU A 55 -20.92 -25.03 -22.59
C LEU A 55 -20.76 -23.55 -22.24
N ASP A 56 -21.50 -22.68 -22.94
CA ASP A 56 -21.48 -21.24 -22.69
C ASP A 56 -22.10 -20.89 -21.33
N ASP A 57 -23.22 -21.52 -20.97
CA ASP A 57 -23.86 -21.36 -19.66
C ASP A 57 -22.91 -21.83 -18.52
N LEU A 58 -22.27 -23.00 -18.68
CA LEU A 58 -21.27 -23.52 -17.72
C LEU A 58 -20.05 -22.61 -17.56
N LYS A 59 -19.59 -21.98 -18.64
CA LYS A 59 -18.48 -21.02 -18.59
C LYS A 59 -18.89 -19.74 -17.88
N ALA A 60 -20.08 -19.22 -18.17
CA ALA A 60 -20.60 -17.99 -17.56
C ALA A 60 -20.74 -18.13 -16.04
N ASP A 61 -21.32 -19.24 -15.56
CA ASP A 61 -21.46 -19.51 -14.12
C ASP A 61 -20.10 -19.56 -13.42
N LYS A 62 -19.12 -20.28 -13.99
CA LYS A 62 -17.76 -20.36 -13.43
C LYS A 62 -17.03 -19.01 -13.42
N LEU A 63 -17.20 -18.21 -14.46
CA LEU A 63 -16.65 -16.85 -14.53
C LEU A 63 -17.23 -15.99 -13.39
N THR A 64 -18.54 -16.03 -13.15
CA THR A 64 -19.15 -15.24 -12.08
C THR A 64 -18.73 -15.66 -10.66
N ASP A 65 -18.49 -16.94 -10.42
CA ASP A 65 -17.98 -17.41 -9.12
C ASP A 65 -16.52 -16.99 -8.89
N GLN A 66 -15.71 -17.02 -9.96
CA GLN A 66 -14.33 -16.58 -9.90
C GLN A 66 -14.21 -15.06 -9.70
N GLU A 67 -15.03 -14.25 -10.39
CA GLU A 67 -15.09 -12.80 -10.19
C GLU A 67 -15.50 -12.42 -8.75
N LYS A 68 -16.45 -13.16 -8.15
CA LYS A 68 -16.83 -12.96 -6.74
C LYS A 68 -15.69 -13.31 -5.79
N LEU A 69 -14.98 -14.41 -6.06
CA LEU A 69 -13.83 -14.81 -5.26
C LEU A 69 -12.69 -13.79 -5.35
N ASP A 70 -12.37 -13.33 -6.56
CA ASP A 70 -11.33 -12.32 -6.79
C ASP A 70 -11.69 -10.99 -6.12
N LYS A 71 -12.96 -10.58 -6.20
CA LYS A 71 -13.45 -9.40 -5.47
C LYS A 71 -13.32 -9.59 -3.96
N ALA A 72 -13.72 -10.74 -3.42
CA ALA A 72 -13.61 -11.02 -1.99
C ALA A 72 -12.13 -11.04 -1.52
N LEU A 73 -11.23 -11.59 -2.32
CA LEU A 73 -9.79 -11.58 -2.05
C LEU A 73 -9.24 -10.15 -2.04
N LYS A 74 -9.57 -9.35 -3.05
CA LYS A 74 -9.13 -7.96 -3.14
C LYS A 74 -9.67 -7.10 -1.99
N ASP A 75 -10.94 -7.31 -1.62
CA ASP A 75 -11.56 -6.64 -0.48
C ASP A 75 -10.84 -7.02 0.83
N ALA A 76 -10.55 -8.32 1.03
CA ALA A 76 -9.81 -8.81 2.19
C ALA A 76 -8.36 -8.32 2.25
N GLU A 77 -7.64 -8.27 1.12
CA GLU A 77 -6.30 -7.69 1.01
C GLU A 77 -6.30 -6.20 1.35
N THR A 78 -7.29 -5.46 0.87
CA THR A 78 -7.47 -4.04 1.17
C THR A 78 -7.73 -3.82 2.66
N GLU A 79 -8.58 -4.64 3.28
CA GLU A 79 -8.86 -4.58 4.71
C GLU A 79 -7.63 -4.91 5.56
N LYS A 80 -6.89 -5.95 5.17
CA LYS A 80 -5.63 -6.33 5.82
C LYS A 80 -4.61 -5.20 5.76
N SER A 81 -4.42 -4.59 4.59
CA SER A 81 -3.53 -3.43 4.42
C SER A 81 -3.93 -2.26 5.32
N LYS A 82 -5.23 -1.91 5.35
CA LYS A 82 -5.77 -0.85 6.24
C LYS A 82 -5.49 -1.15 7.70
N TYR A 83 -5.72 -2.39 8.13
CA TYR A 83 -5.51 -2.81 9.51
C TYR A 83 -4.03 -2.73 9.91
N ILE A 84 -3.13 -3.22 9.06
CA ILE A 84 -1.67 -3.13 9.28
C ILE A 84 -1.25 -1.66 9.39
N LYS A 85 -1.69 -0.80 8.47
CA LYS A 85 -1.38 0.63 8.49
C LYS A 85 -1.92 1.32 9.75
N ALA A 86 -3.13 0.98 10.19
CA ALA A 86 -3.69 1.51 11.44
C ALA A 86 -2.85 1.10 12.66
N GLN A 87 -2.43 -0.17 12.75
CA GLN A 87 -1.52 -0.60 13.82
C GLN A 87 -0.16 0.11 13.77
N ASN A 88 0.40 0.27 12.57
CA ASN A 88 1.68 0.93 12.38
C ASN A 88 1.59 2.42 12.76
N LYS A 89 0.48 3.09 12.42
CA LYS A 89 0.21 4.48 12.82
C LYS A 89 0.24 4.66 14.33
N VAL A 90 -0.33 3.73 15.10
CA VAL A 90 -0.28 3.78 16.57
C VAL A 90 1.17 3.71 17.08
N LYS A 91 1.97 2.76 16.57
CA LYS A 91 3.37 2.62 16.98
C LYS A 91 4.24 3.81 16.58
N ILE A 92 3.98 4.41 15.43
CA ILE A 92 4.66 5.63 14.97
C ILE A 92 4.29 6.81 15.88
N ALA A 93 3.00 6.95 16.24
CA ALA A 93 2.55 7.97 17.18
C ALA A 93 3.25 7.84 18.54
N GLU A 94 3.37 6.62 19.07
CA GLU A 94 4.12 6.34 20.30
C GLU A 94 5.58 6.81 20.21
N GLU A 95 6.25 6.60 19.07
CA GLU A 95 7.64 7.03 18.87
C GLU A 95 7.77 8.56 18.80
N LEU A 96 6.80 9.24 18.18
CA LEU A 96 6.75 10.69 18.11
C LEU A 96 6.50 11.30 19.49
N VAL A 97 5.61 10.71 20.29
CA VAL A 97 5.36 11.12 21.67
C VAL A 97 6.60 10.92 22.54
N LYS A 98 7.32 9.79 22.39
CA LYS A 98 8.61 9.58 23.08
C LYS A 98 9.67 10.60 22.70
N ALA A 99 9.62 11.11 21.47
CA ALA A 99 10.49 12.21 21.02
C ALA A 99 10.04 13.59 21.53
N GLY A 100 8.96 13.67 22.29
CA GLY A 100 8.46 14.91 22.92
C GLY A 100 7.46 15.70 22.08
N LEU A 101 6.94 15.13 20.99
CA LEU A 101 5.89 15.77 20.19
C LEU A 101 4.51 15.48 20.78
N THR A 102 3.63 16.48 20.74
CA THR A 102 2.22 16.34 21.11
C THR A 102 1.39 15.86 19.91
N GLU A 103 0.17 15.41 20.17
CA GLU A 103 -0.76 15.01 19.11
C GLU A 103 -1.00 16.11 18.07
N ASP A 104 -1.17 17.35 18.53
CA ASP A 104 -1.32 18.51 17.64
C ASP A 104 -0.09 18.71 16.73
N ASP A 105 1.11 18.40 17.22
CA ASP A 105 2.34 18.55 16.44
C ASP A 105 2.42 17.54 15.29
N TYR A 106 2.00 16.28 15.51
CA TYR A 106 2.25 15.21 14.53
C TYR A 106 1.06 14.81 13.66
N THR A 107 -0.17 15.09 14.08
CA THR A 107 -1.40 14.67 13.35
C THR A 107 -1.41 15.12 11.88
N GLY A 108 -0.85 16.30 11.59
CA GLY A 108 -0.79 16.83 10.22
C GLY A 108 0.16 16.10 9.27
N PHE A 109 1.07 15.27 9.79
CA PHE A 109 2.09 14.61 8.97
C PHE A 109 2.27 13.11 9.24
N ILE A 110 1.69 12.56 10.31
CA ILE A 110 1.91 11.17 10.71
C ILE A 110 1.66 10.16 9.58
N ASP A 111 0.65 10.41 8.74
CA ASP A 111 0.28 9.53 7.63
C ASP A 111 1.37 9.44 6.55
N SER A 112 2.29 10.40 6.48
CA SER A 112 3.45 10.34 5.57
C SER A 112 4.46 9.24 5.94
N PHE A 113 4.45 8.78 7.20
CA PHE A 113 5.33 7.72 7.69
C PHE A 113 4.65 6.35 7.71
N VAL A 114 3.32 6.28 7.59
CA VAL A 114 2.54 5.05 7.77
C VAL A 114 2.62 4.18 6.51
N GLY A 115 3.46 3.15 6.57
CA GLY A 115 3.58 2.10 5.57
C GLY A 115 3.06 0.74 6.07
N GLU A 116 3.11 -0.28 5.21
CA GLU A 116 2.84 -1.67 5.62
C GLU A 116 4.04 -2.31 6.34
N ASP A 117 5.25 -1.91 5.96
CA ASP A 117 6.48 -2.31 6.64
C ASP A 117 6.73 -1.42 7.87
N LEU A 118 6.41 -1.95 9.04
CA LEU A 118 6.63 -1.27 10.32
C LEU A 118 8.09 -0.90 10.55
N SER A 119 9.04 -1.75 10.16
CA SER A 119 10.46 -1.54 10.41
C SER A 119 10.97 -0.33 9.62
N ALA A 120 10.62 -0.27 8.32
CA ALA A 120 10.96 0.85 7.46
C ALA A 120 10.30 2.16 7.92
N SER A 121 9.02 2.09 8.33
CA SER A 121 8.29 3.24 8.90
C SER A 121 8.95 3.75 10.19
N LEU A 122 9.33 2.85 11.11
CA LEU A 122 9.99 3.21 12.36
C LEU A 122 11.39 3.81 12.11
N ALA A 123 12.17 3.22 11.20
CA ALA A 123 13.47 3.78 10.84
C ALA A 123 13.35 5.22 10.29
N SER A 124 12.31 5.48 9.49
CA SER A 124 12.05 6.81 8.92
C SER A 124 11.67 7.82 9.99
N VAL A 125 10.74 7.47 10.90
CA VAL A 125 10.33 8.38 11.97
C VAL A 125 11.45 8.64 12.97
N GLN A 126 12.28 7.62 13.27
CA GLN A 126 13.45 7.76 14.14
C GLN A 126 14.53 8.67 13.53
N ALA A 127 14.77 8.57 12.23
CA ALA A 127 15.68 9.48 11.54
C ALA A 127 15.17 10.93 11.57
N PHE A 128 13.85 11.11 11.40
CA PHE A 128 13.21 12.42 11.51
C PHE A 128 13.34 13.01 12.92
N THR A 129 12.94 12.27 13.97
CA THR A 129 12.99 12.77 15.35
C THR A 129 14.42 13.04 15.82
N LYS A 130 15.39 12.21 15.42
CA LYS A 130 16.81 12.47 15.69
C LYS A 130 17.31 13.77 15.04
N THR A 131 16.87 14.04 13.82
CA THR A 131 17.21 15.28 13.10
C THR A 131 16.60 16.49 13.80
N LEU A 132 15.33 16.39 14.20
CA LEU A 132 14.64 17.44 14.94
C LEU A 132 15.33 17.74 16.28
N ALA A 133 15.67 16.71 17.06
CA ALA A 133 16.39 16.86 18.32
C ALA A 133 17.76 17.54 18.13
N SER A 134 18.49 17.18 17.08
CA SER A 134 19.78 17.80 16.74
C SER A 134 19.63 19.28 16.38
N LYS A 135 18.60 19.63 15.59
CA LYS A 135 18.30 21.02 15.22
C LYS A 135 17.88 21.86 16.42
N ASN A 136 17.01 21.33 17.29
CA ASN A 136 16.60 22.01 18.52
C ASN A 136 17.78 22.25 19.46
N THR A 137 18.66 21.27 19.62
CA THR A 137 19.88 21.41 20.45
C THR A 137 20.81 22.48 19.88
N ALA A 138 21.01 22.52 18.56
CA ALA A 138 21.83 23.54 17.91
C ALA A 138 21.23 24.95 18.06
N ALA A 139 19.92 25.09 17.91
CA ALA A 139 19.21 26.35 18.11
C ALA A 139 19.29 26.82 19.57
N ALA A 140 19.13 25.92 20.54
CA ALA A 140 19.28 26.23 21.96
C ALA A 140 20.70 26.73 22.28
N LYS A 141 21.73 26.03 21.79
CA LYS A 141 23.14 26.47 21.95
C LYS A 141 23.43 27.80 21.27
N ALA A 142 22.87 28.05 20.10
CA ALA A 142 23.04 29.32 19.40
C ALA A 142 22.40 30.47 20.19
N LYS A 143 21.22 30.26 20.76
CA LYS A 143 20.53 31.24 21.61
C LYS A 143 21.26 31.45 22.93
N GLU A 144 21.77 30.39 23.56
CA GLU A 144 22.61 30.49 24.76
C GLU A 144 23.86 31.32 24.47
N LYS A 145 24.56 31.04 23.36
CA LYS A 145 25.71 31.84 22.92
C LYS A 145 25.33 33.30 22.67
N GLU A 146 24.22 33.58 21.97
CA GLU A 146 23.76 34.95 21.72
C GLU A 146 23.47 35.69 23.04
N LEU A 147 22.85 35.04 24.02
CA LEU A 147 22.61 35.62 25.34
C LEU A 147 23.92 35.88 26.10
N THR A 148 24.88 34.94 26.08
CA THR A 148 26.18 35.12 26.72
C THR A 148 27.00 36.22 26.04
N ASP A 149 27.00 36.27 24.70
CA ASP A 149 27.68 37.33 23.92
C ASP A 149 27.00 38.70 24.13
N ALA A 150 25.66 38.74 24.25
CA ALA A 150 24.87 39.97 24.45
C ALA A 150 24.91 40.50 25.89
N LEU A 151 25.12 39.63 26.89
CA LEU A 151 25.39 40.04 28.26
C LEU A 151 26.75 40.76 28.38
N GLY A 152 27.62 40.63 27.37
CA GLY A 152 28.96 41.20 27.37
C GLY A 152 29.85 40.50 28.39
N ASP A 153 31.13 40.35 28.04
CA ASP A 153 32.16 40.33 29.06
C ASP A 153 32.04 41.66 29.81
N ASP A 154 31.43 41.65 31.00
CA ASP A 154 31.38 42.79 31.90
C ASP A 154 32.76 42.97 32.56
N GLY A 155 33.82 43.03 31.73
CA GLY A 155 35.15 43.51 32.10
C GLY A 155 35.66 42.96 33.43
N GLY A 156 35.71 41.64 33.57
CA GLY A 156 36.20 40.96 34.76
C GLY A 156 37.61 40.37 34.60
N GLY A 157 38.49 40.98 33.80
CA GLY A 157 39.83 40.41 33.60
C GLY A 157 40.71 41.15 32.61
N ASP A 158 41.03 42.42 32.88
CA ASP A 158 42.33 42.93 32.41
C ASP A 158 43.39 42.49 33.42
N ASP A 159 44.23 41.53 33.01
CA ASP A 159 45.51 41.16 33.64
C ASP A 159 46.54 42.31 33.48
N GLY A 160 46.10 43.54 33.71
CA GLY A 160 46.88 44.76 33.67
C GLY A 160 47.13 45.26 35.09
N LYS A 161 48.35 45.04 35.58
CA LYS A 161 48.87 45.58 36.85
C LYS A 161 48.42 47.03 37.10
N SER A 162 47.46 47.23 37.99
CA SER A 162 47.24 48.53 38.63
C SER A 162 46.91 48.33 40.10
N GLN A 163 47.77 48.89 40.96
CA GLN A 163 47.52 49.08 42.38
C GLN A 163 46.37 50.08 42.56
N GLY A 164 45.13 49.62 42.42
CA GLY A 164 43.92 50.35 42.81
C GLY A 164 43.36 49.75 44.08
N GLU A 165 43.00 50.61 45.05
CA GLU A 165 42.32 50.20 46.28
C GLU A 165 41.06 49.38 45.96
N LYS A 166 40.87 48.26 46.66
CA LYS A 166 39.72 47.37 46.46
C LYS A 166 38.43 48.14 46.71
N SER A 167 37.44 47.98 45.83
CA SER A 167 36.11 48.55 46.02
C SER A 167 35.49 48.04 47.34
N PRO A 168 34.68 48.87 48.05
CA PRO A 168 34.07 48.50 49.34
C PRO A 168 33.31 47.17 49.33
N ASP A 169 32.71 46.84 48.18
CA ASP A 169 31.92 45.62 47.98
C ASP A 169 32.81 44.36 47.98
N VAL A 170 34.03 44.47 47.45
CA VAL A 170 35.03 43.39 47.44
C VAL A 170 35.56 43.15 48.85
N GLU A 171 35.83 44.21 49.61
CA GLU A 171 36.23 44.09 51.01
C GLU A 171 35.12 43.48 51.87
N PHE A 172 33.85 43.86 51.63
CA PHE A 172 32.72 43.28 52.35
C PHE A 172 32.56 41.79 52.07
N ALA A 173 32.66 41.37 50.80
CA ALA A 173 32.58 39.97 50.41
C ALA A 173 33.73 39.13 50.99
N GLU A 174 34.97 39.64 50.97
CA GLU A 174 36.12 38.97 51.60
C GLU A 174 35.94 38.85 53.11
N LYS A 175 35.45 39.88 53.78
CA LYS A 175 35.23 39.87 55.23
C LYS A 175 34.10 38.91 55.61
N LEU A 176 33.03 38.87 54.82
CA LEU A 176 31.93 37.92 55.01
C LEU A 176 32.43 36.48 54.84
N ALA A 177 33.15 36.19 53.74
CA ALA A 177 33.73 34.87 53.48
C ALA A 177 34.73 34.44 54.55
N SER A 178 35.54 35.37 55.06
CA SER A 178 36.52 35.11 56.12
C SER A 178 35.88 34.94 57.51
N SER A 179 34.67 35.48 57.71
CA SER A 179 33.92 35.39 58.97
C SER A 179 33.03 34.15 59.08
N LEU A 180 32.80 33.45 57.96
CA LEU A 180 32.02 32.22 57.96
C LEU A 180 32.86 31.08 58.58
N PRO A 181 32.37 30.40 59.62
CA PRO A 181 33.06 29.24 60.16
C PRO A 181 33.16 28.17 59.07
N LYS A 182 34.36 27.64 58.85
CA LYS A 182 34.55 26.47 57.98
C LYS A 182 33.64 25.36 58.49
N ALA A 183 32.72 24.90 57.65
CA ALA A 183 31.78 23.85 58.01
C ALA A 183 32.55 22.65 58.58
N GLN A 184 32.27 22.31 59.84
CA GLN A 184 32.73 21.06 60.46
C GLN A 184 32.15 19.90 59.64
N GLU A 185 33.02 19.10 59.05
CA GLU A 185 32.68 17.82 58.43
C GLU A 185 32.24 16.83 59.52
N ASN A 186 30.99 16.93 59.98
CA ASN A 186 30.31 15.82 60.62
C ASN A 186 29.15 15.42 59.72
N SER A 187 29.39 14.44 58.86
CA SER A 187 28.34 13.89 58.00
C SER A 187 27.29 13.19 58.87
N ALA A 188 26.01 13.40 58.56
CA ALA A 188 24.87 12.78 59.24
C ALA A 188 24.77 11.25 59.07
N PHE A 189 25.81 10.59 58.52
CA PHE A 189 25.86 9.16 58.23
C PHE A 189 26.48 8.31 59.36
N ASP A 190 27.05 8.92 60.40
CA ASP A 190 27.70 8.19 61.51
C ASP A 190 26.75 7.76 62.65
N PHE A 191 25.45 8.05 62.56
CA PHE A 191 24.48 7.74 63.63
C PHE A 191 23.75 6.39 63.50
N TYR A 192 24.05 5.58 62.48
CA TYR A 192 23.48 4.23 62.32
C TYR A 192 24.56 3.16 62.03
N LYS A 193 25.40 2.89 63.02
CA LYS A 193 26.14 1.63 63.16
C LYS A 193 25.89 1.02 64.54
#